data_AF-R6ZE26-F1
#
_entry.id   AF-R6ZE26-F1
#
_cell.length_a   1.000
_cell.length_b   1.000
_cell.length_c   1.000
_cell.angle_alpha   90.00
_cell.angle_beta   90.00
_cell.angle_gamma   90.00
#
_symmetry.space_group_name_H-M   'P 1'
#
loop_
_entity.id
_entity.type
_entity.pdbx_description
1 polymer ?
#
loop_
_entity_poly.entity_id
_entity_poly.type
_entity_poly.pdbx_seq_one_letter_code
_entity_poly.pdbx_strand_id
1 'polypeptide(L)'
;MGGAVLALLGSRLGTFNGAGILDYVLCFRYGDRAWMVIPMGIVFFFLYYITFKKIIIKDQVETPGRERELELSETAGEEEKQLKLFHSNYAYMAKKLLQNCGGPENIVSVANCLTRLRLEVKDAGLLNDENIKKTGAKGVIRLNNNSVQIVIGTEVKNVREEFEMQLEELRKQAED
;
A
#
# COMPACT_ATOMS: atom_id res chain seq x y z
N MET A 1 -11.84 17.53 15.51
CA MET A 1 -12.48 18.78 15.05
C MET A 1 -13.99 18.65 14.89
N GLY A 2 -14.52 17.71 14.08
CA GLY A 2 -15.98 17.60 13.87
C GLY A 2 -16.81 17.39 15.14
N GLY A 3 -16.34 16.57 16.09
CA GLY A 3 -17.02 16.36 17.37
C GLY A 3 -17.12 17.61 18.26
N ALA A 4 -16.15 18.54 18.16
CA ALA A 4 -16.19 19.80 18.91
C ALA A 4 -17.26 20.76 18.35
N VAL A 5 -17.44 20.79 17.03
CA VAL A 5 -18.47 21.61 16.36
C VAL A 5 -19.87 21.07 16.68
N LEU A 6 -20.04 19.74 16.66
CA LEU A 6 -21.30 19.10 17.05
C LEU A 6 -21.63 19.33 18.54
N ALA A 7 -20.63 19.28 19.42
CA ALA A 7 -20.80 19.58 20.83
C ALA A 7 -21.20 21.05 21.09
N LEU A 8 -20.66 22.01 20.32
CA LEU A 8 -21.07 23.43 20.36
C LEU A 8 -22.51 23.64 19.87
N LEU A 9 -22.95 22.86 18.88
CA LEU A 9 -24.34 22.80 18.42
C LEU A 9 -25.26 21.99 19.37
N GLY A 10 -24.69 21.45 20.45
CA GLY A 10 -25.37 20.68 21.48
C GLY A 10 -25.87 19.31 21.02
N SER A 11 -25.26 18.75 19.99
CA SER A 11 -25.36 17.34 19.62
C SER A 11 -24.32 16.55 20.42
N ARG A 12 -24.77 15.55 21.19
CA ARG A 12 -23.92 14.70 22.02
C ARG A 12 -24.15 13.25 21.62
N LEU A 13 -23.13 12.63 21.06
CA LEU A 13 -23.14 11.22 20.69
C LEU A 13 -21.88 10.57 21.25
N GLY A 14 -22.06 9.52 22.05
CA GLY A 14 -20.94 8.70 22.52
C GLY A 14 -20.37 7.87 21.37
N THR A 15 -19.04 7.78 21.27
CA THR A 15 -18.34 6.91 20.32
C THR A 15 -17.42 5.99 21.10
N PHE A 16 -17.43 4.69 20.77
CA PHE A 16 -16.71 3.69 21.56
C PHE A 16 -15.34 3.38 20.96
N ASN A 17 -15.19 3.42 19.63
CA ASN A 17 -13.88 3.53 18.98
C ASN A 17 -14.06 3.80 17.47
N GLY A 18 -13.74 5.00 17.00
CA GLY A 18 -13.66 5.30 15.56
C GLY A 18 -14.89 5.96 14.92
N ALA A 19 -15.94 6.30 15.67
CA ALA A 19 -17.10 7.07 15.18
C ALA A 19 -17.71 6.49 13.88
N GLY A 20 -17.73 5.16 13.78
CA GLY A 20 -18.24 4.45 12.62
C GLY A 20 -19.76 4.50 12.51
N ILE A 21 -20.28 4.03 11.38
CA ILE A 21 -21.73 3.92 11.14
C ILE A 21 -22.43 3.05 12.21
N LEU A 22 -21.74 2.02 12.71
CA LEU A 22 -22.28 1.14 13.76
C LEU A 22 -22.45 1.87 15.09
N ASP A 23 -21.46 2.67 15.49
CA ASP A 23 -21.55 3.51 16.69
C ASP A 23 -22.70 4.52 16.55
N TYR A 24 -22.89 5.10 15.36
CA TYR A 24 -23.99 6.02 15.09
C TYR A 24 -25.35 5.35 15.25
N VAL A 25 -25.55 4.17 14.67
CA VAL A 25 -26.84 3.44 14.76
C VAL A 25 -27.13 3.00 16.19
N LEU A 26 -26.14 2.47 16.90
CA LEU A 26 -26.30 2.01 18.28
C LEU A 26 -26.57 3.15 19.27
N CYS A 27 -25.86 4.28 19.11
CA CYS A 27 -25.99 5.43 19.99
C CYS A 27 -27.08 6.42 19.54
N PHE A 28 -27.71 6.23 18.38
CA PHE A 28 -28.74 7.12 17.84
C PHE A 28 -29.89 7.33 18.83
N ARG A 29 -30.25 6.29 19.58
CA ARG A 29 -31.33 6.35 20.58
C ARG A 29 -30.92 7.04 21.88
N TYR A 30 -29.64 7.04 22.21
CA TYR A 30 -29.10 7.58 23.46
C TYR A 30 -28.47 8.97 23.30
N GLY A 31 -28.31 9.45 22.06
CA GLY A 31 -27.66 10.72 21.74
C GLY A 31 -28.63 11.88 21.58
N ASP A 32 -28.32 13.00 22.23
CA ASP A 32 -29.04 14.26 22.04
C ASP A 32 -28.77 14.81 20.65
N ARG A 33 -29.83 15.10 19.88
CA ARG A 33 -29.75 15.65 18.52
C ARG A 33 -28.78 14.87 17.62
N ALA A 34 -28.82 13.54 17.70
CA ALA A 34 -27.97 12.65 16.90
C ALA A 34 -28.14 12.85 15.38
N TRP A 35 -29.34 13.22 14.92
CA TRP A 35 -29.63 13.46 13.50
C TRP A 35 -28.77 14.55 12.84
N MET A 36 -28.20 15.50 13.61
CA MET A 36 -27.35 16.58 13.10
C MET A 36 -26.01 16.09 12.52
N VAL A 37 -25.62 14.85 12.82
CA VAL A 37 -24.41 14.24 12.25
C VAL A 37 -24.52 14.09 10.74
N ILE A 38 -25.71 13.78 10.21
CA ILE A 38 -25.95 13.59 8.77
C ILE A 38 -25.71 14.88 7.96
N PRO A 39 -26.41 16.01 8.23
CA PRO A 39 -26.18 17.24 7.47
C PRO A 39 -24.76 17.76 7.64
N MET A 40 -24.17 17.63 8.83
CA MET A 40 -22.78 18.02 9.06
C MET A 40 -21.81 17.16 8.24
N GLY A 41 -22.06 15.84 8.15
CA GLY A 41 -21.29 14.93 7.32
C GLY A 41 -21.33 15.29 5.83
N ILE A 42 -22.50 15.70 5.32
CA ILE A 42 -22.66 16.18 3.94
C ILE A 42 -21.84 17.46 3.71
N VAL A 43 -21.90 18.43 4.63
CA VAL A 43 -21.12 19.67 4.52
C VAL A 43 -19.62 19.37 4.51
N PHE A 44 -19.14 18.50 5.42
CA PHE A 44 -17.74 18.08 5.43
C PHE A 44 -17.35 17.32 4.17
N PHE A 45 -18.22 16.45 3.63
CA PHE A 45 -17.97 15.73 2.38
C PHE A 45 -17.68 16.69 1.23
N PHE A 46 -18.53 17.69 1.01
CA PHE A 46 -18.31 18.67 -0.05
C PHE A 46 -17.09 19.55 0.22
N LEU A 47 -16.88 19.99 1.46
CA LEU A 47 -15.72 20.79 1.84
C LEU A 47 -14.41 20.04 1.59
N TYR A 48 -14.31 18.78 2.02
CA TYR A 48 -13.15 17.94 1.76
C TYR A 48 -12.99 17.65 0.27
N TYR A 49 -14.05 17.20 -0.41
CA TYR A 49 -13.99 16.88 -1.84
C TYR A 49 -13.50 18.07 -2.67
N ILE A 50 -14.07 19.26 -2.47
CA ILE A 50 -13.69 20.46 -3.24
C ILE A 50 -12.27 20.89 -2.90
N THR A 51 -11.90 20.89 -1.62
CA THR A 51 -10.56 21.30 -1.17
C THR A 51 -9.49 20.36 -1.72
N PHE A 52 -9.64 19.04 -1.50
CA PHE A 52 -8.72 18.03 -2.01
C PHE A 52 -8.68 18.03 -3.55
N LYS A 53 -9.83 18.14 -4.23
CA LYS A 53 -9.87 18.21 -5.71
C LYS A 53 -9.11 19.42 -6.23
N LYS A 54 -9.28 20.60 -5.63
CA LYS A 54 -8.54 21.81 -6.03
C LYS A 54 -7.04 21.65 -5.80
N ILE A 55 -6.63 21.10 -4.67
CA ILE A 55 -5.20 20.85 -4.37
C ILE A 55 -4.61 19.85 -5.37
N ILE A 56 -5.26 18.71 -5.60
CA ILE A 56 -4.77 17.66 -6.51
C ILE A 56 -4.65 18.19 -7.95
N ILE A 57 -5.61 19.00 -8.42
CA ILE A 57 -5.59 19.54 -9.78
C ILE A 57 -4.60 20.69 -9.93
N LYS A 58 -4.51 21.59 -8.93
CA LYS A 58 -3.68 22.80 -9.01
C LYS A 58 -2.20 22.50 -8.78
N ASP A 59 -1.91 21.64 -7.81
CA ASP A 59 -0.53 21.41 -7.36
C ASP A 59 0.09 20.14 -7.97
N GLN A 60 -0.60 19.47 -8.91
CA GLN A 60 -0.20 18.21 -9.57
C GLN A 60 0.50 17.22 -8.61
N VAL A 61 -0.04 17.10 -7.40
CA VAL A 61 0.56 16.24 -6.39
C VAL A 61 0.57 14.82 -6.93
N GLU A 62 1.76 14.20 -6.95
CA GLU A 62 1.97 12.81 -7.35
C GLU A 62 1.30 11.89 -6.34
N THR A 63 -0.03 11.81 -6.40
CA THR A 63 -0.80 10.88 -5.60
C THR A 63 -0.41 9.48 -6.04
N PRO A 64 -0.02 8.57 -5.13
CA PRO A 64 0.41 7.22 -5.47
C PRO A 64 -0.63 6.54 -6.38
N GLY A 65 -0.28 6.35 -7.66
CA GLY A 65 -1.18 5.91 -8.73
C GLY A 65 -1.33 6.86 -9.92
N ARG A 66 -0.87 8.12 -9.84
CA ARG A 66 -0.91 9.12 -10.93
C ARG A 66 0.43 9.35 -11.64
N GLU A 67 1.49 8.67 -11.23
CA GLU A 67 2.82 8.75 -11.87
C GLU A 67 2.94 8.02 -13.21
N ARG A 68 1.84 7.60 -13.88
CA ARG A 68 1.95 6.80 -15.11
C ARG A 68 0.72 6.80 -16.01
N GLU A 69 0.06 7.94 -16.17
CA GLU A 69 -1.01 8.05 -17.17
C GLU A 69 -0.61 8.94 -18.36
N LEU A 70 0.30 9.90 -18.17
CA LEU A 70 0.72 10.82 -19.24
C LEU A 70 1.78 10.25 -20.21
N GLU A 71 2.37 9.08 -19.92
CA GLU A 71 3.23 8.34 -20.89
C GLU A 71 2.61 7.00 -21.33
N LEU A 72 1.47 6.61 -20.76
CA LEU A 72 0.90 5.25 -20.90
C LEU A 72 -0.33 5.20 -21.82
N SER A 73 -0.75 6.35 -22.38
CA SER A 73 -1.90 6.44 -23.27
C SER A 73 -1.55 6.33 -24.76
N GLU A 74 -0.31 6.57 -25.19
CA GLU A 74 0.01 6.63 -26.63
C GLU A 74 1.04 5.58 -27.11
N THR A 75 1.73 4.88 -26.21
CA THR A 75 2.79 3.91 -26.55
C THR A 75 2.70 2.56 -25.82
N ALA A 76 1.52 2.17 -25.35
CA ALA A 76 1.31 0.83 -24.81
C ALA A 76 0.93 -0.15 -25.93
N GLY A 77 1.93 -0.83 -26.50
CA GLY A 77 1.73 -2.01 -27.33
C GLY A 77 0.96 -3.10 -26.56
N GLU A 78 0.25 -3.95 -27.31
CA GLU A 78 -0.66 -4.99 -26.79
C GLU A 78 -0.02 -5.97 -25.80
N GLU A 79 1.32 -5.98 -25.70
CA GLU A 79 2.11 -6.78 -24.77
C GLU A 79 1.91 -6.38 -23.30
N GLU A 80 1.68 -5.10 -22.96
CA GLU A 80 1.50 -4.70 -21.55
C GLU A 80 0.10 -5.01 -20.99
N LYS A 81 -0.90 -5.22 -21.85
CA LYS A 81 -2.22 -5.73 -21.42
C LYS A 81 -2.14 -7.17 -20.92
N GLN A 82 -1.16 -7.96 -21.38
CA GLN A 82 -0.97 -9.33 -20.92
C GLN A 82 -0.34 -9.38 -19.51
N LEU A 83 0.47 -8.40 -19.13
CA LEU A 83 1.11 -8.34 -17.80
C LEU A 83 0.13 -8.14 -16.63
N LYS A 84 -1.07 -7.59 -16.87
CA LYS A 84 -2.12 -7.44 -15.84
C LYS A 84 -3.06 -8.64 -15.71
N LEU A 85 -2.88 -9.71 -16.51
CA LEU A 85 -3.85 -10.80 -16.61
C LEU A 85 -3.29 -12.23 -16.53
N PHE A 86 -2.01 -12.43 -16.18
CA PHE A 86 -1.47 -13.78 -15.96
C PHE A 86 -1.32 -14.12 -14.47
N HIS A 87 -2.32 -14.86 -13.97
CA HIS A 87 -2.23 -15.74 -12.81
C HIS A 87 -1.09 -16.77 -12.99
N SER A 88 0.18 -16.37 -12.85
CA SER A 88 1.35 -17.28 -12.79
C SER A 88 2.73 -16.59 -12.71
N ASN A 89 2.83 -15.28 -12.41
CA ASN A 89 4.13 -14.60 -12.35
C ASN A 89 4.64 -14.25 -10.93
N TYR A 90 4.03 -14.76 -9.85
CA TYR A 90 4.57 -14.58 -8.50
C TYR A 90 5.93 -15.26 -8.33
N ALA A 91 6.09 -16.47 -8.86
CA ALA A 91 7.36 -17.19 -8.88
C ALA A 91 8.43 -16.42 -9.68
N TYR A 92 8.06 -15.86 -10.83
CA TYR A 92 8.97 -15.04 -11.66
C TYR A 92 9.38 -13.75 -10.96
N MET A 93 8.41 -13.06 -10.34
CA MET A 93 8.67 -11.87 -9.53
C MET A 93 9.58 -12.20 -8.34
N ALA A 94 9.29 -13.26 -7.59
CA ALA A 94 10.09 -13.72 -6.48
C ALA A 94 11.54 -14.01 -6.91
N LYS A 95 11.73 -14.72 -8.02
CA LYS A 95 13.05 -15.05 -8.57
C LYS A 95 13.84 -13.81 -8.94
N LYS A 96 13.22 -12.87 -9.66
CA LYS A 96 13.88 -11.60 -10.01
C LYS A 96 14.15 -10.73 -8.79
N LEU A 97 13.26 -10.70 -7.81
CA LEU A 97 13.49 -9.96 -6.56
C LEU A 97 14.69 -10.55 -5.83
N LEU A 98 14.79 -11.86 -5.72
CA LEU A 98 15.90 -12.55 -5.04
C LEU A 98 17.24 -12.29 -5.73
N GLN A 99 17.29 -12.33 -7.07
CA GLN A 99 18.48 -11.96 -7.85
C GLN A 99 18.90 -10.50 -7.62
N ASN A 100 17.95 -9.57 -7.63
CA ASN A 100 18.24 -8.15 -7.43
C ASN A 100 18.47 -7.78 -5.96
N CYS A 101 18.19 -8.68 -5.01
CA CYS A 101 18.46 -8.50 -3.59
C CYS A 101 19.88 -8.95 -3.17
N GLY A 102 20.73 -9.34 -4.13
CA GLY A 102 22.08 -9.84 -3.85
C GLY A 102 22.14 -11.35 -3.56
N GLY A 103 21.11 -12.11 -3.95
CA GLY A 103 21.07 -13.57 -3.83
C GLY A 103 20.65 -14.11 -2.47
N PRO A 104 20.60 -15.44 -2.31
CA PRO A 104 20.07 -16.12 -1.12
C PRO A 104 20.93 -15.91 0.14
N GLU A 105 22.21 -15.63 -0.04
CA GLU A 105 23.17 -15.42 1.05
C GLU A 105 23.04 -14.06 1.72
N ASN A 106 22.51 -13.06 1.00
CA ASN A 106 22.32 -11.70 1.49
C ASN A 106 21.04 -11.56 2.31
N ILE A 107 20.09 -12.49 2.20
CA ILE A 107 18.78 -12.40 2.87
C ILE A 107 18.86 -13.12 4.23
N VAL A 108 18.58 -12.37 5.31
CA VAL A 108 18.54 -12.88 6.69
C VAL A 108 17.13 -13.36 7.03
N SER A 109 16.13 -12.50 6.85
CA SER A 109 14.74 -12.81 7.16
C SER A 109 13.79 -12.11 6.20
N VAL A 110 12.61 -12.71 6.02
CA VAL A 110 11.56 -12.22 5.12
C VAL A 110 10.25 -12.16 5.90
N ALA A 111 9.66 -10.99 5.98
CA ALA A 111 8.35 -10.76 6.57
C ALA A 111 7.46 -9.96 5.62
N ASN A 112 6.14 -9.98 5.82
CA ASN A 112 5.23 -9.14 5.07
C ASN A 112 4.20 -8.44 5.97
N CYS A 113 3.74 -7.28 5.52
CA CYS A 113 2.53 -6.64 6.04
C CYS A 113 1.38 -6.84 5.04
N LEU A 114 0.42 -5.92 5.01
CA LEU A 114 -0.71 -5.95 4.08
C LEU A 114 -0.31 -5.62 2.63
N THR A 115 0.63 -4.68 2.43
CA THR A 115 1.00 -4.20 1.08
C THR A 115 2.49 -4.15 0.81
N ARG A 116 3.32 -4.55 1.79
CA ARG A 116 4.78 -4.39 1.75
C ARG A 116 5.47 -5.69 2.17
N LEU A 117 6.53 -6.04 1.44
CA LEU A 117 7.46 -7.09 1.78
C LEU A 117 8.61 -6.44 2.56
N ARG A 118 8.89 -6.93 3.76
CA ARG A 118 9.98 -6.49 4.63
C ARG A 118 11.08 -7.53 4.52
N LEU A 119 12.26 -7.09 4.09
CA LEU A 119 13.43 -7.91 3.94
C LEU A 119 14.49 -7.40 4.92
N GLU A 120 15.03 -8.32 5.72
CA GLU A 120 16.28 -8.09 6.43
C GLU A 120 17.42 -8.65 5.58
N VAL A 121 18.38 -7.79 5.26
CA VAL A 121 19.52 -8.11 4.41
C VAL A 121 20.82 -7.87 5.16
N LYS A 122 21.90 -8.56 4.77
CA LYS A 122 23.23 -8.35 5.35
C LYS A 122 23.86 -7.06 4.82
N ASP A 123 23.72 -6.81 3.52
CA ASP A 123 24.22 -5.64 2.84
C ASP A 123 23.20 -5.07 1.86
N ALA A 124 22.68 -3.87 2.17
CA ALA A 124 21.79 -3.14 1.28
C ALA A 124 22.50 -2.56 0.04
N GLY A 125 23.82 -2.45 0.02
CA GLY A 125 24.60 -1.93 -1.11
C GLY A 125 24.49 -2.79 -2.36
N LEU A 126 24.22 -4.08 -2.20
CA LEU A 126 24.05 -5.04 -3.29
C LEU A 126 22.65 -4.98 -3.94
N LEU A 127 21.72 -4.19 -3.39
CA LEU A 127 20.39 -4.05 -3.96
C LEU A 127 20.39 -3.10 -5.16
N ASN A 128 19.68 -3.51 -6.22
CA ASN A 128 19.40 -2.66 -7.37
C ASN A 128 17.93 -2.20 -7.37
N ASP A 129 17.67 -0.98 -6.87
CA ASP A 129 16.31 -0.44 -6.74
C ASP A 129 15.61 -0.27 -8.09
N GLU A 130 16.34 0.08 -9.15
CA GLU A 130 15.77 0.30 -10.47
C GLU A 130 15.20 -0.98 -11.07
N ASN A 131 15.94 -2.08 -10.96
CA ASN A 131 15.48 -3.37 -11.44
C ASN A 131 14.33 -3.92 -10.61
N ILE A 132 14.31 -3.66 -9.29
CA ILE A 132 13.20 -4.04 -8.41
C ILE A 132 11.91 -3.28 -8.78
N LYS A 133 12.00 -1.99 -9.13
CA LYS A 133 10.83 -1.25 -9.64
C LYS A 133 10.31 -1.84 -10.96
N LYS A 134 11.21 -2.29 -11.84
CA LYS A 134 10.86 -2.95 -13.12
C LYS A 134 10.20 -4.33 -12.95
N THR A 135 10.36 -5.01 -11.80
CA THR A 135 9.65 -6.28 -11.57
C THR A 135 8.15 -6.08 -11.29
N GLY A 136 7.67 -4.83 -11.11
CA GLY A 136 6.29 -4.53 -10.76
C GLY A 136 6.12 -4.00 -9.33
N ALA A 137 7.21 -3.82 -8.59
CA ALA A 137 7.16 -3.15 -7.30
C ALA A 137 6.83 -1.65 -7.48
N LYS A 138 5.89 -1.15 -6.68
CA LYS A 138 5.48 0.26 -6.66
C LYS A 138 6.54 1.16 -6.03
N GLY A 139 7.46 0.60 -5.25
CA GLY A 139 8.55 1.36 -4.65
C GLY A 139 9.44 0.48 -3.76
N VAL A 140 10.65 0.98 -3.51
CA VAL A 140 11.63 0.37 -2.59
C VAL A 140 12.00 1.43 -1.57
N ILE A 141 11.97 1.07 -0.30
CA ILE A 141 12.31 1.94 0.82
C ILE A 141 13.43 1.26 1.61
N ARG A 142 14.59 1.91 1.66
CA ARG A 142 15.71 1.50 2.49
C ARG A 142 15.61 2.23 3.81
N LEU A 143 15.39 1.51 4.92
CA LEU A 143 15.35 2.14 6.25
C LEU A 143 16.77 2.24 6.79
N ASN A 144 17.49 1.12 6.79
CA ASN A 144 18.87 1.01 7.23
C ASN A 144 19.67 0.15 6.24
N ASN A 145 20.99 0.03 6.45
CA ASN A 145 21.86 -0.86 5.67
C ASN A 145 21.46 -2.34 5.71
N ASN A 146 20.58 -2.73 6.65
CA ASN A 146 20.15 -4.09 6.86
C ASN A 146 18.64 -4.30 6.71
N SER A 147 17.85 -3.24 6.47
CA SER A 147 16.39 -3.35 6.42
C SER A 147 15.81 -2.62 5.21
N VAL A 148 15.15 -3.39 4.35
CA VAL A 148 14.56 -2.93 3.11
C VAL A 148 13.08 -3.28 3.07
N GLN A 149 12.25 -2.38 2.58
CA GLN A 149 10.83 -2.62 2.34
C GLN A 149 10.49 -2.44 0.87
N ILE A 150 9.91 -3.46 0.25
CA ILE A 150 9.46 -3.43 -1.13
C ILE A 150 7.94 -3.31 -1.13
N VAL A 151 7.41 -2.27 -1.75
CA VAL A 151 5.98 -2.04 -1.87
C VAL A 151 5.46 -2.77 -3.11
N ILE A 152 4.67 -3.81 -2.92
CA ILE A 152 4.13 -4.64 -4.02
C ILE A 152 2.65 -4.32 -4.19
N GLY A 153 1.87 -4.50 -3.13
CA GLY A 153 0.41 -4.38 -3.14
C GLY A 153 -0.23 -5.48 -2.32
N THR A 154 -1.54 -5.66 -2.46
CA THR A 154 -2.34 -6.64 -1.70
C THR A 154 -1.94 -8.09 -1.93
N GLU A 155 -1.19 -8.38 -2.99
CA GLU A 155 -0.73 -9.73 -3.37
C GLU A 155 0.59 -10.13 -2.69
N VAL A 156 1.10 -9.32 -1.75
CA VAL A 156 2.42 -9.54 -1.16
C VAL A 156 2.56 -10.88 -0.43
N LYS A 157 1.45 -11.44 0.06
CA LYS A 157 1.45 -12.74 0.76
C LYS A 157 1.87 -13.87 -0.18
N ASN A 158 1.30 -13.90 -1.39
CA ASN A 158 1.61 -14.93 -2.39
C ASN A 158 3.05 -14.80 -2.88
N VAL A 159 3.52 -13.56 -3.09
CA VAL A 159 4.91 -13.31 -3.48
C VAL A 159 5.89 -13.75 -2.38
N ARG A 160 5.55 -13.52 -1.10
CA ARG A 160 6.39 -13.97 0.03
C ARG A 160 6.53 -15.49 0.06
N GLU A 161 5.42 -16.21 -0.09
CA GLU A 161 5.42 -17.68 -0.04
C GLU A 161 6.30 -18.28 -1.15
N GLU A 162 6.17 -17.78 -2.38
CA GLU A 162 7.04 -18.17 -3.49
C GLU A 162 8.51 -17.79 -3.28
N PHE A 163 8.75 -16.60 -2.68
CA PHE A 163 10.09 -16.13 -2.37
C PHE A 163 10.79 -16.98 -1.32
N GLU A 164 10.07 -17.37 -0.27
CA GLU A 164 10.58 -18.22 0.80
C GLU A 164 10.88 -19.63 0.28
N MET A 165 9.99 -20.20 -0.55
CA MET A 165 10.20 -21.49 -1.20
C MET A 165 11.46 -21.51 -2.07
N GLN A 166 11.64 -20.50 -2.92
CA GLN A 166 12.83 -20.40 -3.78
C GLN A 166 14.12 -20.12 -2.99
N LEU A 167 14.03 -19.37 -1.90
CA LEU A 167 15.15 -19.11 -1.01
C LEU A 167 15.65 -20.40 -0.34
N GLU A 168 14.73 -21.25 0.12
CA GLU A 168 15.09 -22.56 0.71
C GLU A 168 15.67 -23.52 -0.33
N GLU A 169 15.10 -23.58 -1.54
CA GLU A 169 15.60 -24.44 -2.61
C GLU A 169 17.04 -24.08 -3.01
N LEU A 170 17.33 -22.79 -3.14
CA LEU A 170 18.67 -22.31 -3.47
C LEU A 170 19.68 -22.50 -2.33
N ARG A 171 19.24 -22.46 -1.07
CA ARG A 171 20.10 -22.77 0.08
C ARG A 171 20.49 -24.24 0.10
N LYS A 172 19.55 -25.15 -0.19
CA LYS A 172 19.84 -26.60 -0.29
C LYS A 172 20.83 -26.90 -1.42
N GLN A 173 20.66 -26.26 -2.58
CA GLN A 173 21.58 -26.41 -3.72
C GLN A 173 23.01 -25.87 -3.45
N ALA A 174 23.19 -25.03 -2.44
CA ALA A 174 24.50 -24.52 -2.04
C ALA A 174 25.19 -25.40 -0.96
N GLU A 175 24.45 -26.33 -0.35
CA GLU A 175 24.96 -27.27 0.65
C GLU A 175 25.36 -28.64 0.04
N ASP A 176 24.89 -28.97 -1.16
CA ASP A 176 25.28 -30.13 -1.98
C ASP A 176 26.50 -29.85 -2.89
#